data_AF-A0A938Z3Q3-F1
#
_entry.id   AF-A0A938Z3Q3-F1
#
_cell.length_a   1.000
_cell.length_b   1.000
_cell.length_c   1.000
_cell.angle_alpha   90.00
_cell.angle_beta   90.00
_cell.angle_gamma   90.00
#
_symmetry.space_group_name_H-M   'P 1'
#
loop_
_entity.id
_entity.type
_entity.pdbx_description
1 polymer ?
#
loop_
_entity_poly.entity_id
_entity_poly.type
_entity_poly.pdbx_seq_one_letter_code
_entity_poly.pdbx_strand_id
1 'polypeptide(L)' 'MQMILFKMAQQYYLISADSVDEVIDAPSFTKVPLAPEWVEGLINLR' A
#
# COMPACT_ATOMS: atom_id res chain seq x y z
N MET A 1 -2.52 -8.74 20.41
CA MET A 1 -1.76 -8.23 19.26
C MET A 1 -2.31 -8.89 18.02
N GLN A 2 -2.97 -8.14 17.15
CA GLN A 2 -3.51 -8.64 15.88
C GLN A 2 -2.56 -8.26 14.75
N MET A 3 -2.29 -9.18 13.84
CA MET A 3 -1.38 -8.99 12.71
C MET A 3 -2.14 -9.24 11.41
N ILE A 4 -1.80 -8.49 10.37
CA ILE A 4 -2.32 -8.68 9.01
C ILE A 4 -1.23 -9.35 8.18
N LEU A 5 -1.55 -10.53 7.65
CA LEU A 5 -0.70 -11.29 6.73
C LEU A 5 -1.01 -10.86 5.29
N PHE A 6 0.02 -10.47 4.55
CA PHE A 6 -0.10 -10.18 3.12
C PHE A 6 1.08 -10.75 2.34
N LYS A 7 0.92 -10.87 1.03
CA LYS A 7 1.91 -11.47 0.13
C LYS A 7 2.41 -10.43 -0.85
N MET A 8 3.72 -10.33 -0.98
CA MET A 8 4.37 -9.56 -2.05
C MET A 8 5.24 -10.50 -2.86
N ALA A 9 5.00 -10.56 -4.17
CA ALA A 9 5.60 -11.55 -5.07
C ALA A 9 5.44 -12.99 -4.52
N GLN A 10 6.51 -13.63 -4.06
CA GLN A 10 6.51 -15.00 -3.54
C GLN A 10 6.72 -15.09 -2.03
N GLN A 11 6.76 -13.95 -1.33
CA GLN A 11 7.08 -13.85 0.09
C GLN A 11 5.89 -13.34 0.90
N TYR A 12 5.72 -13.88 2.10
CA TYR A 12 4.72 -13.44 3.07
C TYR A 12 5.33 -12.46 4.07
N TYR A 13 4.53 -11.45 4.44
CA TYR A 13 4.88 -10.37 5.35
C TYR A 13 3.75 -10.15 6.36
N LEU A 14 4.10 -9.56 7.51
CA LEU A 14 3.17 -9.23 8.58
C LEU A 14 3.32 -7.76 8.97
N ILE A 15 2.18 -7.10 9.19
CA ILE A 15 2.12 -5.75 9.76
C ILE A 15 1.15 -5.76 10.95
N SER A 16 1.36 -4.87 11.93
CA SER A 16 0.42 -4.72 13.03
C SER A 16 -0.92 -4.21 12.51
N ALA A 17 -2.03 -4.80 12.97
CA ALA A 17 -3.35 -4.28 12.65
C ALA A 17 -3.56 -2.86 13.19
N ASP A 18 -2.90 -2.52 14.30
CA ASP A 18 -3.00 -1.19 14.92
C ASP A 18 -2.34 -0.07 14.08
N SER A 19 -1.53 -0.43 13.07
CA SER A 19 -0.88 0.52 12.16
C SER A 19 -1.53 0.58 10.77
N VAL A 20 -2.70 -0.03 10.60
CA VAL A 20 -3.41 -0.09 9.32
C VAL A 20 -4.77 0.59 9.47
N ASP A 21 -4.99 1.68 8.73
CA ASP A 21 -6.26 2.40 8.74
C ASP A 21 -7.33 1.71 7.87
N GLU A 22 -6.99 1.37 6.62
CA GLU A 22 -7.91 0.75 5.66
C GLU A 22 -7.15 -0.16 4.67
N VAL A 23 -7.81 -1.24 4.23
CA VAL A 23 -7.35 -2.08 3.12
C VAL A 23 -8.31 -1.86 1.96
N ILE A 24 -7.82 -1.25 0.89
CA ILE A 24 -8.59 -0.93 -0.32
C ILE A 24 -8.07 -1.73 -1.52
N ASP A 25 -8.93 -1.91 -2.51
CA ASP A 25 -8.49 -2.37 -3.83
C ASP A 25 -7.63 -1.28 -4.50
N ALA A 26 -6.64 -1.70 -5.30
CA ALA A 26 -5.72 -0.78 -5.95
C ALA A 26 -6.47 0.16 -6.92
N PRO A 27 -6.51 1.49 -6.67
CA PRO A 27 -7.15 2.44 -7.57
C PRO A 27 -6.20 2.83 -8.71
N SER A 28 -6.65 3.73 -9.58
CA SER A 28 -5.78 4.39 -10.55
C SER A 28 -4.84 5.38 -9.87
N PHE A 29 -3.53 5.30 -10.16
CA PHE A 29 -2.52 6.22 -9.66
C PHE A 29 -2.32 7.42 -10.60
N THR A 30 -2.27 8.63 -10.05
CA THR A 30 -1.85 9.85 -10.76
C THR A 30 -0.34 10.04 -10.60
N LYS A 31 0.41 9.99 -11.71
CA LYS A 31 1.88 10.11 -11.67
C LYS A 31 2.34 11.47 -11.17
N VAL A 32 3.36 11.48 -10.32
CA VAL A 32 3.96 12.70 -9.77
C VAL A 32 5.24 13.02 -10.55
N PRO A 33 5.35 14.21 -11.16
CA PRO A 33 6.57 14.61 -11.87
C PRO A 33 7.79 14.61 -10.96
N LEU A 34 8.94 14.16 -11.47
CA LEU A 34 10.23 14.11 -10.76
C LEU A 34 10.26 13.21 -9.51
N ALA A 35 9.25 12.37 -9.30
CA ALA A 35 9.25 11.39 -8.21
C ALA A 35 10.23 10.24 -8.50
N PRO A 36 10.82 9.63 -7.44
CA PRO A 36 11.59 8.40 -7.59
C PRO A 36 10.78 7.26 -8.23
N GLU A 37 11.46 6.32 -8.88
CA GLU A 37 10.81 5.20 -9.59
C GLU A 37 9.92 4.31 -8.71
N TRP A 38 10.21 4.24 -7.41
CA TRP A 38 9.43 3.46 -6.44
C TRP A 38 8.14 4.14 -5.98
N VAL A 39 7.88 5.38 -6.43
CA VAL A 39 6.63 6.10 -6.14
C VAL A 39 5.63 5.88 -7.28
N GLU A 40 4.58 5.10 -7.01
CA GLU A 40 3.56 4.83 -8.03
C GLU A 40 2.73 6.07 -8.42
N GLY A 41 2.48 6.96 -7.46
CA GLY A 41 1.76 8.21 -7.68
C GLY A 41 0.89 8.61 -6.49
N LEU A 42 -0.06 9.49 -6.75
CA LEU A 42 -1.10 9.90 -5.81
C LEU A 42 -2.41 9.16 -6.11
N ILE A 43 -3.15 8.86 -5.05
CA ILE A 43 -4.54 8.39 -5.11
C ILE A 43 -5.39 9.39 -4.35
N ASN A 44 -6.64 9.56 -4.76
CA ASN A 44 -7.61 10.25 -3.90
C ASN A 44 -8.39 9.21 -3.09
N LEU A 45 -8.14 9.16 -1.79
CA LEU A 45 -8.89 8.32 -0.86
C LEU A 45 -9.97 9.17 -0.19
N ARG A 46 -11.13 9.23 -0.84
CA ARG A 46 -12.28 10.09 -0.53
C ARG A 46 -11.95 11.59 -0.58
#